data_AF-A0A954QI53-F1
#
_entry.id   AF-A0A954QI53-F1
#
_cell.length_a   1.000
_cell.length_b   1.000
_cell.length_c   1.000
_cell.angle_alpha   90.00
_cell.angle_beta   90.00
_cell.angle_gamma   90.00
#
_symmetry.space_group_name_H-M   'P 1'
#
loop_
_entity.id
_entity.type
_entity.pdbx_description
1 polymer ?
#
loop_
_entity_poly.entity_id
_entity_poly.type
_entity_poly.pdbx_seq_one_letter_code
_entity_poly.pdbx_strand_id
1 'polypeptide(L)'
;MLEWISRQLFCTHRSCPGNVCRRSTLPHATFASLVRVFAVGLLVVSSTMRPSLLQAEALDEAAQRELFESRIRPLLIEHCYECHSAKADKLQASLLLDSREGMLRGGDSGPCVVPGDAASSLLIGALRHETVEMPPRRRLPDEQVADVERWIQQGAWWPASENTTPTAVAAHSGFDWRSRKAAHWAWQPPQPQTVPQVANRQWCRSPI
;
A
#
# COMPACT_ATOMS: atom_id res chain seq x y z
N MET A 1 -46.44 -13.39 6.08
CA MET A 1 -46.79 -12.21 6.90
C MET A 1 -46.59 -10.99 6.01
N LEU A 2 -47.66 -10.59 5.31
CA LEU A 2 -47.94 -9.26 4.72
C LEU A 2 -46.89 -8.74 3.70
N GLU A 3 -47.00 -8.85 2.37
CA GLU A 3 -48.02 -8.33 1.42
C GLU A 3 -48.54 -6.91 1.74
N TRP A 4 -48.60 -6.06 0.70
CA TRP A 4 -49.34 -4.78 0.59
C TRP A 4 -48.62 -3.52 1.18
N ILE A 5 -48.41 -2.37 0.51
CA ILE A 5 -49.30 -1.57 -0.36
C ILE A 5 -48.47 -0.68 -1.31
N SER A 6 -48.72 -0.83 -2.61
CA SER A 6 -48.52 0.18 -3.65
C SER A 6 -49.73 1.14 -3.63
N ARG A 7 -49.52 2.45 -3.46
CA ARG A 7 -50.59 3.45 -3.58
C ARG A 7 -50.66 3.96 -5.01
N GLN A 8 -51.55 3.32 -5.77
CA GLN A 8 -52.15 3.90 -6.96
C GLN A 8 -53.08 5.04 -6.54
N LEU A 9 -52.80 6.24 -7.05
CA LEU A 9 -53.70 7.38 -7.02
C LEU A 9 -54.74 7.20 -8.13
N PHE A 10 -55.85 6.55 -7.79
CA PHE A 10 -57.08 6.58 -8.59
C PHE A 10 -57.89 7.83 -8.20
N CYS A 11 -57.72 8.92 -8.94
CA CYS A 11 -58.73 9.98 -8.99
C CYS A 11 -59.86 9.52 -9.93
N THR A 12 -60.86 8.85 -9.37
CA THR A 12 -62.19 8.76 -9.99
C THR A 12 -63.11 9.69 -9.24
N HIS A 13 -63.50 10.82 -9.84
CA HIS A 13 -64.90 11.23 -9.87
C HIS A 13 -65.15 12.54 -10.62
N ARG A 14 -66.25 12.49 -11.38
CA ARG A 14 -67.26 13.54 -11.59
C ARG A 14 -66.94 14.76 -12.47
N SER A 15 -67.69 14.74 -13.57
CA SER A 15 -68.63 15.81 -13.94
C SER A 15 -68.03 17.07 -14.54
N CYS A 16 -68.05 17.09 -15.87
CA CYS A 16 -68.28 18.31 -16.63
C CYS A 16 -69.75 18.74 -16.47
N PRO A 17 -69.98 20.02 -16.17
CA PRO A 17 -71.01 20.75 -16.88
C PRO A 17 -70.43 22.05 -17.45
N GLY A 18 -70.66 22.25 -18.75
CA GLY A 18 -70.67 23.59 -19.36
C GLY A 18 -69.37 24.39 -19.30
N ASN A 19 -68.52 24.24 -20.30
CA ASN A 19 -68.28 25.33 -21.26
C ASN A 19 -67.20 24.92 -22.27
N VAL A 20 -67.57 25.11 -23.53
CA VAL A 20 -66.75 25.29 -24.72
C VAL A 20 -65.24 25.36 -24.45
N CYS A 21 -64.48 24.33 -24.85
CA CYS A 21 -63.06 24.49 -25.07
C CYS A 21 -62.70 24.01 -26.49
N ARG A 22 -62.45 25.02 -27.32
CA ARG A 22 -62.15 24.98 -28.75
C ARG A 22 -61.02 24.00 -29.08
N ARG A 23 -61.24 23.15 -30.08
CA ARG A 23 -60.21 22.34 -30.72
C ARG A 23 -59.39 23.24 -31.65
N SER A 24 -58.21 23.69 -31.21
CA SER A 24 -57.26 24.41 -32.07
C SER A 24 -56.34 23.42 -32.77
N THR A 25 -56.57 23.19 -34.06
CA THR A 25 -55.61 22.56 -34.97
C THR A 25 -54.56 23.60 -35.36
N LEU A 26 -53.28 23.35 -35.05
CA LEU A 26 -52.16 24.11 -35.61
C LEU A 26 -51.44 23.28 -36.69
N PRO A 27 -50.98 23.92 -37.78
CA PRO A 27 -50.41 23.24 -38.94
C PRO A 27 -48.95 22.81 -38.69
N HIS A 28 -48.59 21.61 -39.15
CA HIS A 28 -47.33 20.91 -38.90
C HIS A 28 -46.13 21.38 -39.76
N ALA A 29 -46.20 22.53 -40.42
CA ALA A 29 -45.20 22.91 -41.42
C ALA A 29 -44.48 24.18 -40.99
N THR A 30 -43.29 24.05 -40.37
CA THR A 30 -42.16 25.01 -40.43
C THR A 30 -41.00 24.71 -39.46
N PHE A 31 -41.14 23.80 -38.49
CA PHE A 31 -40.12 23.62 -37.43
C PHE A 31 -38.91 22.72 -37.78
N ALA A 32 -38.80 22.20 -39.01
CA ALA A 32 -37.83 21.14 -39.33
C ALA A 32 -36.44 21.61 -39.80
N SER A 33 -36.20 22.90 -40.07
CA SER A 33 -34.94 23.34 -40.70
C SER A 33 -33.95 24.10 -39.79
N LEU A 34 -34.32 24.53 -38.58
CA LEU A 34 -33.39 25.30 -37.72
C LEU A 34 -32.70 24.47 -36.62
N VAL A 35 -33.16 23.25 -36.34
CA VAL A 35 -32.61 22.41 -35.26
C VAL A 35 -31.29 21.70 -35.64
N ARG A 36 -31.00 21.55 -36.95
CA ARG A 36 -29.81 20.80 -37.42
C ARG A 36 -28.49 21.59 -37.37
N VAL A 37 -28.52 22.94 -37.39
CA VAL A 37 -27.28 23.74 -37.34
C VAL A 37 -26.81 23.97 -35.90
N PHE A 38 -27.75 24.13 -34.95
CA PHE A 38 -27.43 24.31 -33.53
C PHE A 38 -26.90 23.03 -32.85
N ALA A 39 -27.36 21.85 -33.26
CA ALA A 39 -26.90 20.59 -32.66
C ALA A 39 -25.46 20.20 -33.05
N VAL A 40 -24.98 20.62 -34.24
CA VAL A 40 -23.59 20.36 -34.69
C VAL A 40 -22.61 21.37 -34.09
N GLY A 41 -23.00 22.63 -33.92
CA GLY A 41 -22.15 23.66 -33.28
C GLY A 41 -21.85 23.39 -31.80
N LEU A 42 -22.80 22.81 -31.06
CA LEU A 42 -22.62 22.50 -29.62
C LEU A 42 -21.72 21.27 -29.38
N LEU A 43 -21.67 20.33 -30.33
CA LEU A 43 -20.80 19.14 -30.26
C LEU A 43 -19.32 19.44 -30.60
N VAL A 44 -19.04 20.47 -31.41
CA VAL A 44 -17.65 20.85 -31.75
C VAL A 44 -16.99 21.67 -30.63
N VAL A 45 -17.75 22.47 -29.87
CA VAL A 45 -17.21 23.30 -28.77
C VAL A 45 -16.87 22.47 -27.52
N SER A 46 -17.52 21.33 -27.28
CA SER A 46 -17.21 20.49 -26.11
C SER A 46 -15.92 19.65 -26.25
N SER A 47 -15.32 19.57 -27.44
CA SER A 47 -14.14 18.72 -27.70
C SER A 47 -12.79 19.43 -27.52
N THR A 48 -12.75 20.76 -27.33
CA THR A 48 -11.48 21.51 -27.19
C THR A 48 -11.09 21.84 -25.74
N MET A 49 -11.90 21.45 -24.74
CA MET A 49 -11.75 21.92 -23.35
C MET A 49 -11.26 20.85 -22.35
N ARG A 50 -10.52 19.83 -22.80
CA ARG A 50 -9.92 18.79 -21.91
C ARG A 50 -8.39 18.58 -22.07
N PRO A 51 -7.50 19.58 -21.90
CA PRO A 51 -6.08 19.27 -21.67
C PRO A 51 -5.54 19.58 -20.26
N SER A 52 -6.28 20.24 -19.36
CA SER A 52 -5.68 20.76 -18.11
C SER A 52 -5.31 19.71 -17.03
N LEU A 53 -5.93 18.53 -17.03
CA LEU A 53 -5.64 17.52 -16.00
C LEU A 53 -4.32 16.77 -16.25
N LEU A 54 -3.99 16.49 -17.51
CA LEU A 54 -2.75 15.78 -17.86
C LEU A 54 -1.50 16.62 -17.58
N GLN A 55 -1.60 17.94 -17.72
CA GLN A 55 -0.49 18.86 -17.45
C GLN A 55 -0.16 18.95 -15.95
N ALA A 56 -1.17 18.83 -15.08
CA ALA A 56 -0.98 18.91 -13.64
C ALA A 56 -0.27 17.67 -13.08
N GLU A 57 -0.65 16.47 -13.53
CA GLU A 57 -0.01 15.21 -13.10
C GLU A 57 1.45 15.11 -13.56
N ALA A 58 1.77 15.62 -14.76
CA ALA A 58 3.14 15.61 -15.27
C ALA A 58 4.09 16.55 -14.48
N LEU A 59 3.58 17.68 -13.98
CA LEU A 59 4.36 18.58 -13.12
C LEU A 59 4.60 18.00 -11.72
N ASP A 60 3.60 17.30 -11.18
CA ASP A 60 3.73 16.60 -9.90
C ASP A 60 4.75 15.45 -9.99
N GLU A 61 4.71 14.63 -11.04
CA GLU A 61 5.69 13.56 -11.24
C GLU A 61 7.12 14.09 -11.41
N ALA A 62 7.29 15.21 -12.13
CA ALA A 62 8.61 15.84 -12.29
C ALA A 62 9.18 16.34 -10.95
N ALA A 63 8.34 16.95 -10.12
CA ALA A 63 8.74 17.41 -8.78
C ALA A 63 9.06 16.24 -7.84
N GLN A 64 8.25 15.17 -7.87
CA GLN A 64 8.48 13.95 -7.09
C GLN A 64 9.79 13.26 -7.51
N ARG A 65 10.06 13.20 -8.81
CA ARG A 65 11.31 12.68 -9.37
C ARG A 65 12.51 13.50 -8.91
N GLU A 66 12.42 14.83 -8.97
CA GLU A 66 13.50 15.70 -8.51
C GLU A 66 13.78 15.52 -7.02
N LEU A 67 12.73 15.50 -6.18
CA LEU A 67 12.85 15.23 -4.75
C LEU A 67 13.54 13.89 -4.49
N PHE A 68 13.09 12.83 -5.18
CA PHE A 68 13.65 11.50 -5.02
C PHE A 68 15.12 11.43 -5.44
N GLU A 69 15.46 11.88 -6.65
CA GLU A 69 16.81 11.77 -7.18
C GLU A 69 17.82 12.70 -6.48
N SER A 70 17.38 13.89 -6.04
CA SER A 70 18.28 14.88 -5.43
C SER A 70 18.41 14.78 -3.91
N ARG A 71 17.37 14.32 -3.20
CA ARG A 71 17.34 14.27 -1.73
C ARG A 71 17.28 12.85 -1.19
N ILE A 72 16.36 12.04 -1.69
CA ILE A 72 16.06 10.72 -1.08
C ILE A 72 17.08 9.67 -1.49
N ARG A 73 17.39 9.53 -2.79
CA ARG A 73 18.32 8.51 -3.28
C ARG A 73 19.73 8.66 -2.69
N PRO A 74 20.34 9.87 -2.62
CA PRO A 74 21.64 10.03 -1.98
C PRO A 74 21.62 9.64 -0.50
N LEU A 75 20.55 10.01 0.22
CA LEU A 75 20.35 9.65 1.63
C LEU A 75 20.28 8.13 1.82
N LEU A 76 19.50 7.42 0.99
CA LEU A 76 19.41 5.96 1.05
C LEU A 76 20.75 5.27 0.75
N ILE A 77 21.51 5.78 -0.23
CA ILE A 77 22.84 5.26 -0.57
C ILE A 77 23.81 5.45 0.58
N GLU A 78 23.84 6.64 1.18
CA GLU A 78 24.82 7.02 2.20
C GLU A 78 24.54 6.37 3.57
N HIS A 79 23.27 6.22 3.94
CA HIS A 79 22.89 5.83 5.30
C HIS A 79 22.18 4.48 5.41
N CYS A 80 21.68 3.91 4.32
CA CYS A 80 20.79 2.75 4.39
C CYS A 80 21.32 1.52 3.65
N TYR A 81 21.91 1.69 2.46
CA TYR A 81 22.25 0.55 1.59
C TYR A 81 23.36 -0.35 2.10
N GLU A 82 24.22 0.14 3.01
CA GLU A 82 25.27 -0.69 3.64
C GLU A 82 24.69 -1.93 4.33
N CYS A 83 23.48 -1.81 4.91
CA CYS A 83 22.81 -2.87 5.67
C CYS A 83 21.50 -3.36 5.04
N HIS A 84 20.85 -2.54 4.21
CA HIS A 84 19.49 -2.79 3.67
C HIS A 84 19.44 -2.75 2.14
N SER A 85 20.46 -3.28 1.48
CA SER A 85 20.44 -3.48 0.02
C SER A 85 20.72 -4.93 -0.33
N ALA A 86 20.39 -5.32 -1.57
CA ALA A 86 20.72 -6.64 -2.10
C ALA A 86 22.24 -6.86 -2.21
N LYS A 87 23.03 -5.78 -2.15
CA LYS A 87 24.50 -5.80 -2.19
C LYS A 87 25.14 -5.70 -0.80
N ALA A 88 24.35 -5.59 0.27
CA ALA A 88 24.86 -5.51 1.63
C ALA A 88 25.55 -6.84 2.01
N ASP A 89 26.73 -6.75 2.63
CA ASP A 89 27.46 -7.94 3.12
C ASP A 89 26.63 -8.71 4.17
N LYS A 90 25.86 -7.97 4.97
CA LYS A 90 24.95 -8.53 5.96
C LYS A 90 23.61 -7.81 5.92
N LEU A 91 22.64 -8.45 5.27
CA LEU A 91 21.28 -7.96 5.20
C LEU A 91 20.61 -7.96 6.58
N GLN A 92 20.19 -6.78 7.04
CA GLN A 92 19.51 -6.61 8.33
C GLN A 92 17.98 -6.68 8.17
N ALA A 93 17.32 -7.32 9.14
CA ALA A 93 15.86 -7.45 9.21
C ALA A 93 15.18 -7.99 7.94
N SER A 94 15.94 -8.69 7.09
CA SER A 94 15.52 -9.12 5.75
C SER A 94 14.88 -8.01 4.90
N LEU A 95 15.30 -6.77 5.12
CA LEU A 95 14.71 -5.58 4.52
C LEU A 95 15.57 -5.04 3.38
N LEU A 96 14.94 -4.80 2.22
CA LEU A 96 15.55 -4.19 1.03
C LEU A 96 14.96 -2.79 0.80
N LEU A 97 15.83 -1.77 0.82
CA LEU A 97 15.50 -0.37 0.55
C LEU A 97 15.96 0.10 -0.84
N ASP A 98 16.68 -0.76 -1.57
CA ASP A 98 17.20 -0.51 -2.93
C ASP A 98 16.21 -0.85 -4.05
N SER A 99 15.00 -1.29 -3.68
CA SER A 99 13.93 -1.61 -4.61
C SER A 99 12.58 -1.19 -4.02
N ARG A 100 11.68 -0.70 -4.88
CA ARG A 100 10.33 -0.31 -4.48
C ARG A 100 9.57 -1.47 -3.86
N GLU A 101 9.58 -2.62 -4.53
CA GLU A 101 8.91 -3.84 -4.05
C GLU A 101 9.51 -4.33 -2.73
N GLY A 102 10.82 -4.15 -2.51
CA GLY A 102 11.48 -4.44 -1.25
C GLY A 102 10.92 -3.60 -0.10
N MET A 103 10.77 -2.29 -0.32
CA MET A 103 10.20 -1.37 0.68
C MET A 103 8.73 -1.66 0.98
N LEU A 104 7.95 -2.01 -0.04
CA LEU A 104 6.53 -2.33 0.12
C LEU A 104 6.29 -3.68 0.79
N ARG A 105 7.09 -4.69 0.47
CA ARG A 105 7.05 -5.99 1.16
C ARG A 105 7.48 -5.82 2.62
N GLY A 106 8.52 -5.00 2.82
CA GLY A 106 9.15 -4.82 4.11
C GLY A 106 9.96 -6.03 4.57
N GLY A 107 10.34 -6.01 5.84
CA GLY A 107 11.20 -7.01 6.46
C GLY A 107 10.47 -7.84 7.52
N ASP A 108 11.22 -8.34 8.50
CA ASP A 108 10.71 -9.19 9.59
C ASP A 108 9.59 -8.51 10.41
N SER A 109 9.59 -7.18 10.48
CA SER A 109 8.60 -6.37 11.21
C SER A 109 7.38 -5.97 10.37
N GLY A 110 7.32 -6.36 9.08
CA GLY A 110 6.28 -5.96 8.15
C GLY A 110 6.69 -4.83 7.19
N PRO A 111 5.72 -4.22 6.47
CA PRO A 111 5.96 -3.22 5.43
C PRO A 111 6.79 -2.04 5.94
N CYS A 112 7.82 -1.65 5.19
CA CYS A 112 8.71 -0.56 5.60
C CYS A 112 8.11 0.81 5.24
N VAL A 113 7.53 0.91 4.05
CA VAL A 113 6.91 2.13 3.53
C VAL A 113 5.47 1.84 3.12
N VAL A 114 4.55 2.69 3.58
CA VAL A 114 3.14 2.72 3.17
C VAL A 114 2.92 4.01 2.36
N PRO A 115 2.84 3.92 1.02
CA PRO A 115 2.64 5.09 0.17
C PRO A 115 1.40 5.89 0.59
N GLY A 116 1.57 7.20 0.78
CA GLY A 116 0.51 8.11 1.20
C GLY A 116 0.28 8.19 2.72
N ASP A 117 0.88 7.29 3.51
CA ASP A 117 0.77 7.30 4.98
C ASP A 117 2.14 7.15 5.65
N ALA A 118 2.77 8.30 5.89
CA ALA A 118 4.05 8.34 6.59
C ALA A 118 3.95 7.97 8.07
N ALA A 119 2.80 8.14 8.71
CA ALA A 119 2.61 7.82 10.13
C ALA A 119 2.55 6.31 10.36
N SER A 120 1.92 5.58 9.43
CA SER A 120 1.89 4.11 9.46
C SER A 120 3.15 3.45 8.91
N SER A 121 4.10 4.22 8.37
CA SER A 121 5.34 3.71 7.78
C SER A 121 6.41 3.49 8.85
N LEU A 122 6.87 2.24 8.99
CA LEU A 122 7.91 1.86 9.96
C LEU A 122 9.24 2.60 9.72
N LEU A 123 9.53 2.99 8.48
CA LEU A 123 10.74 3.75 8.14
C LEU A 123 10.84 5.06 8.93
N ILE A 124 9.75 5.80 9.09
CA ILE A 124 9.75 7.08 9.82
C ILE A 124 9.98 6.85 11.31
N GLY A 125 9.32 5.84 11.88
CA GLY A 125 9.53 5.46 13.28
C GLY A 125 10.97 5.01 13.54
N ALA A 126 11.64 4.36 12.58
CA ALA A 126 13.04 3.98 12.68
C ALA A 126 13.97 5.20 12.58
N LEU A 127 13.73 6.11 11.63
CA LEU A 127 14.51 7.35 11.48
C LEU A 127 14.40 8.29 12.68
N ARG A 128 13.24 8.30 13.36
CA ARG A 128 13.02 9.07 14.61
C ARG A 128 13.50 8.33 15.88
N HIS A 129 13.96 7.08 15.75
CA HIS A 129 14.36 6.20 16.85
C HIS A 129 13.21 5.94 17.86
N GLU A 130 11.97 5.85 17.38
CA GLU A 130 10.77 5.63 18.21
C GLU A 130 10.40 4.14 18.32
N THR A 131 10.76 3.33 17.31
CA THR A 131 10.28 1.94 17.19
C THR A 131 11.41 0.92 17.17
N VAL A 132 12.31 1.03 16.19
CA VAL A 132 13.42 0.11 15.96
C VAL A 132 14.71 0.90 15.88
N GLU A 133 15.68 0.55 16.71
CA GLU A 133 16.98 1.20 16.70
C GLU A 133 17.91 0.50 15.69
N MET A 134 18.31 1.23 14.66
CA MET A 134 19.21 0.72 13.61
C MET A 134 20.66 1.10 13.93
N PRO A 135 21.63 0.17 13.88
CA PRO A 135 23.05 0.53 13.80
C PRO A 135 23.30 1.12 12.39
N PRO A 136 23.92 2.31 12.22
CA PRO A 136 24.76 3.07 13.15
C PRO A 136 24.07 4.20 13.96
N ARG A 137 24.63 4.48 15.15
CA ARG A 137 24.08 5.29 16.27
C ARG A 137 23.77 6.78 16.01
N ARG A 138 23.89 7.30 14.79
CA ARG A 138 23.66 8.72 14.51
C ARG A 138 22.29 8.93 13.86
N ARG A 139 21.42 9.61 14.60
CA ARG A 139 20.14 10.10 14.08
C ARG A 139 20.38 11.06 12.92
N LEU A 140 19.61 10.92 11.85
CA LEU A 140 19.63 11.85 10.73
C LEU A 140 19.13 13.25 11.19
N PRO A 141 19.60 14.34 10.55
CA PRO A 141 19.03 15.66 10.78
C PRO A 141 17.53 15.67 10.53
N ASP A 142 16.78 16.43 11.34
CA ASP A 142 15.31 16.47 11.26
C ASP A 142 14.81 16.93 9.88
N GLU A 143 15.58 17.78 9.18
CA GLU A 143 15.29 18.20 7.81
C GLU A 143 15.29 17.02 6.82
N GLN A 144 16.26 16.10 6.96
CA GLN A 144 16.33 14.91 6.10
C GLN A 144 15.19 13.93 6.41
N VAL A 145 14.82 13.80 7.69
CA VAL A 145 13.66 12.98 8.08
C VAL A 145 12.37 13.58 7.52
N ALA A 146 12.23 14.91 7.52
CA ALA A 146 11.09 15.60 6.94
C ALA A 146 11.00 15.43 5.41
N ASP A 147 12.13 15.41 4.70
CA ASP A 147 12.16 15.11 3.27
C ASP A 147 11.67 13.67 2.98
N VAL A 148 12.10 12.69 3.78
CA VAL A 148 11.63 11.30 3.65
C VAL A 148 10.12 11.21 3.96
N GLU A 149 9.66 11.86 5.02
CA GLU A 149 8.24 11.92 5.38
C GLU A 149 7.38 12.52 4.25
N ARG A 150 7.83 13.64 3.66
CA ARG A 150 7.18 14.26 2.51
C ARG A 150 7.13 13.32 1.31
N TRP A 151 8.25 12.67 0.99
CA TRP A 151 8.32 11.73 -0.12
C TRP A 151 7.34 10.56 0.05
N ILE A 152 7.21 10.00 1.27
CA ILE A 152 6.24 8.94 1.56
C ILE A 152 4.79 9.46 1.43
N GLN A 153 4.50 10.65 1.95
CA GLN A 153 3.17 11.28 1.84
C GLN A 153 2.76 11.52 0.38
N GLN A 154 3.72 11.82 -0.50
CA GLN A 154 3.51 11.98 -1.94
C GLN A 154 3.37 10.64 -2.69
N GLY A 155 3.34 9.52 -1.99
CA GLY A 155 3.15 8.19 -2.60
C GLY A 155 4.44 7.42 -2.86
N ALA A 156 5.56 7.86 -2.27
CA ALA A 156 6.87 7.21 -2.37
C ALA A 156 7.25 6.91 -3.83
N TRP A 157 7.29 7.97 -4.65
CA TRP A 157 7.63 7.88 -6.07
C TRP A 157 8.97 7.15 -6.26
N TRP A 158 9.03 6.29 -7.28
CA TRP A 158 10.20 5.49 -7.64
C TRP A 158 10.26 5.34 -9.16
N PRO A 159 11.46 5.32 -9.78
CA PRO A 159 11.58 5.18 -11.22
C PRO A 159 11.12 3.79 -11.69
N ALA A 160 10.16 3.77 -12.61
CA ALA A 160 9.58 2.54 -13.14
C ALA A 160 10.60 1.60 -13.80
N SER A 161 11.70 2.13 -14.33
CA SER A 161 12.81 1.35 -14.90
C SER A 161 13.60 0.55 -13.86
N GLU A 162 13.44 0.87 -12.57
CA GLU A 162 14.11 0.20 -11.45
C GLU A 162 13.14 -0.62 -10.59
N ASN A 163 11.91 -0.84 -11.05
CA ASN A 163 10.98 -1.82 -10.45
C ASN A 163 11.52 -3.23 -10.69
N THR A 164 12.57 -3.58 -9.97
CA THR A 164 13.17 -4.90 -10.00
C THR A 164 12.38 -5.75 -9.03
N THR A 165 11.73 -6.81 -9.52
CA THR A 165 11.20 -7.84 -8.64
C THR A 165 12.37 -8.35 -7.81
N PRO A 166 12.40 -8.15 -6.48
CA PRO A 166 13.53 -8.55 -5.67
C PRO A 166 13.69 -10.05 -5.88
N THR A 167 14.89 -10.53 -6.22
CA THR A 167 15.23 -11.94 -6.08
C THR A 167 14.79 -12.31 -4.68
N ALA A 168 13.81 -13.21 -4.57
CA ALA A 168 13.10 -13.43 -3.33
C ALA A 168 14.13 -13.64 -2.21
N VAL A 169 14.31 -12.62 -1.37
CA VAL A 169 14.86 -12.82 -0.04
C VAL A 169 13.84 -13.78 0.53
N ALA A 170 14.23 -15.05 0.69
CA ALA A 170 13.30 -16.11 1.05
C ALA A 170 12.48 -15.58 2.21
N ALA A 171 11.19 -15.28 1.95
CA ALA A 171 10.29 -14.89 3.01
C ALA A 171 10.45 -15.98 4.04
N HIS A 172 10.89 -15.63 5.25
CA HIS A 172 11.19 -16.65 6.26
C HIS A 172 9.96 -17.52 6.34
N SER A 173 10.09 -18.77 5.87
CA SER A 173 9.05 -19.77 6.03
C SER A 173 8.71 -19.74 7.51
N GLY A 174 7.49 -19.30 7.83
CA GLY A 174 7.16 -18.78 9.15
C GLY A 174 7.76 -19.63 10.26
N PHE A 175 8.35 -18.99 11.27
CA PHE A 175 8.96 -19.66 12.40
C PHE A 175 7.89 -20.49 13.15
N ASP A 176 7.78 -21.78 12.82
CA ASP A 176 6.84 -22.70 13.46
C ASP A 176 7.39 -23.10 14.83
N TRP A 177 7.07 -22.26 15.80
CA TRP A 177 7.48 -22.45 17.18
C TRP A 177 6.93 -23.77 17.76
N ARG A 178 5.72 -24.19 17.35
CA ARG A 178 5.05 -25.37 17.91
C ARG A 178 5.76 -26.65 17.50
N SER A 179 6.07 -26.78 16.21
CA SER A 179 6.80 -27.94 15.69
C SER A 179 8.21 -28.04 16.27
N ARG A 180 8.93 -26.91 16.36
CA ARG A 180 10.29 -26.89 16.93
C ARG A 180 10.31 -27.21 18.41
N LYS A 181 9.36 -26.68 19.19
CA LYS A 181 9.22 -27.04 20.61
C LYS A 181 8.93 -28.53 20.77
N ALA A 182 8.08 -29.08 19.91
CA ALA A 182 7.74 -30.51 19.94
C ALA A 182 8.92 -31.41 19.53
N ALA A 183 9.87 -30.94 18.72
CA ALA A 183 10.99 -31.75 18.25
C ALA A 183 12.29 -31.59 19.08
N HIS A 184 12.47 -30.47 19.78
CA HIS A 184 13.75 -30.15 20.39
C HIS A 184 13.89 -30.78 21.79
N TRP A 185 15.01 -31.48 22.01
CA TRP A 185 15.31 -32.34 23.17
C TRP A 185 15.10 -31.64 24.53
N ALA A 186 15.39 -30.35 24.62
CA ALA A 186 15.29 -29.60 25.89
C ALA A 186 13.86 -29.45 26.42
N TRP A 187 12.85 -29.62 25.57
CA TRP A 187 11.43 -29.58 25.96
C TRP A 187 10.78 -30.97 26.04
N GLN A 188 11.56 -32.03 25.82
CA GLN A 188 11.11 -33.40 26.05
C GLN A 188 11.35 -33.77 27.52
N PRO A 189 10.42 -34.50 28.16
CA PRO A 189 10.65 -35.00 29.51
C PRO A 189 11.88 -35.92 29.53
N PRO A 190 12.78 -35.79 30.52
CA PRO A 190 13.96 -36.65 30.64
C PRO A 190 13.56 -38.12 30.65
N GLN A 191 14.10 -38.90 29.72
CA GLN A 191 13.86 -40.34 29.68
C GLN A 191 14.84 -41.04 30.61
N PRO A 192 14.38 -41.87 31.56
CA PRO A 192 15.28 -42.62 32.43
C PRO A 192 16.16 -43.52 31.57
N GLN A 193 17.48 -43.25 31.58
CA GLN A 193 18.45 -44.09 30.91
C GLN A 193 18.84 -45.23 31.84
N THR A 194 18.99 -46.43 31.29
CA THR A 194 19.52 -47.55 32.07
C THR A 194 20.98 -47.27 32.38
N VAL A 195 21.34 -47.28 33.66
CA VAL A 195 22.74 -47.08 34.07
C VAL A 195 23.60 -48.18 33.45
N PRO A 196 24.71 -47.83 32.78
CA PRO A 196 25.59 -48.84 32.22
C PRO A 196 26.18 -49.69 33.34
N GLN A 197 26.34 -50.99 33.11
CA GLN A 197 27.02 -51.84 34.09
C GLN A 197 28.50 -51.45 34.15
N VAL A 198 28.99 -51.22 35.36
CA VAL A 198 30.39 -50.87 35.59
C VAL A 198 31.26 -52.09 35.30
N ALA A 199 31.97 -52.06 34.18
CA ALA A 199 32.88 -53.13 33.77
C ALA A 199 34.05 -53.32 34.75
N ASN A 200 34.56 -52.23 35.33
CA ASN A 200 35.63 -52.28 36.33
C ASN A 200 35.23 -51.58 37.62
N ARG A 201 34.85 -52.37 38.62
CA ARG A 201 34.42 -51.88 39.94
C ARG A 201 35.53 -51.15 40.72
N GLN A 202 36.80 -51.30 40.36
CA GLN A 202 37.93 -50.61 41.00
C GLN A 202 37.94 -49.09 40.72
N TRP A 203 37.19 -48.62 39.72
CA TRP A 203 37.04 -47.17 39.43
C TRP A 203 36.15 -46.46 40.45
N CYS A 204 35.23 -47.17 41.11
CA CYS A 204 34.35 -46.62 42.14
C CYS A 204 35.11 -46.55 43.49
N ARG A 205 35.81 -45.42 43.73
CA ARG A 205 36.68 -45.26 44.91
C ARG A 205 35.97 -44.79 46.18
N SER A 206 34.74 -44.29 46.09
CA SER A 206 33.98 -43.80 47.24
C SER A 206 32.48 -43.97 47.00
N PRO A 207 31.69 -44.32 48.03
CA PRO A 207 30.23 -44.28 47.93
C PRO A 207 29.75 -42.83 47.86
N ILE A 208 28.68 -42.60 47.10
CA ILE A 208 27.95 -41.32 46.98
C ILE A 208 26.68 -41.40 47.82
#